data_AF-A0AAR2LTV1-F1
#
_entry.id   AF-A0AAR2LTV1-F1
#
_cell.length_a   1.000
_cell.length_b   1.000
_cell.length_c   1.000
_cell.angle_alpha   90.00
_cell.angle_beta   90.00
_cell.angle_gamma   90.00
#
_symmetry.space_group_name_H-M   'P 1'
#
loop_
_entity.id
_entity.type
_entity.pdbx_description
1 polymer ?
#
loop_
_entity_poly.entity_id
_entity_poly.type
_entity_poly.pdbx_seq_one_letter_code
_entity_poly.pdbx_strand_id
1 'polypeptide(L)'
;MSDTEEVEYEEQEGAALEHGEEEETKPKPKTFLPALVPPKIPDGEKVDFDDIHRKRMEKDLAELQSLIEAHFESRKKEEEELHALTSRIEKRRSERAEQMRIRAEKEKERQNKLAEERARKEEEEAKKKADDDAKKKKVLTSLQFTGYMQKSDKKGGPKKQTEREKKRKILSERRKELNIDDLNAERLREKANELWKWMHQLEAEKFELQYRYAHQKYEVTVLRNRVSDHQKNSKGARSKRGLRK
;
A
#
# COMPACT_ATOMS: atom_id res chain seq x y z
N MET A 1 13.30 25.53 -29.59
CA MET A 1 12.23 25.37 -30.59
C MET A 1 10.96 25.13 -29.82
N SER A 2 10.15 26.17 -29.79
CA SER A 2 8.76 26.19 -29.37
C SER A 2 7.95 25.26 -30.27
N ASP A 3 7.12 24.41 -29.68
CA ASP A 3 5.76 24.30 -30.18
C ASP A 3 4.81 23.95 -29.04
N THR A 4 3.71 24.68 -29.06
CA THR A 4 2.75 24.89 -27.97
C THR A 4 1.44 24.42 -28.56
N GLU A 5 0.73 23.49 -27.93
CA GLU A 5 -0.69 23.32 -28.25
C GLU A 5 -1.46 22.99 -26.97
N GLU A 6 -2.03 24.06 -26.43
CA GLU A 6 -3.19 24.11 -25.57
C GLU A 6 -4.40 23.55 -26.32
N VAL A 7 -5.25 22.78 -25.65
CA VAL A 7 -6.67 22.69 -26.04
C VAL A 7 -7.50 22.83 -24.78
N GLU A 8 -8.12 23.99 -24.69
CA GLU A 8 -9.06 24.44 -23.67
C GLU A 8 -10.50 24.05 -24.07
N TYR A 9 -11.35 24.00 -23.06
CA TYR A 9 -12.77 23.65 -22.95
C TYR A 9 -13.71 24.10 -24.08
N GLU A 10 -14.80 23.34 -24.29
CA GLU A 10 -16.11 23.97 -24.51
C GLU A 10 -17.29 23.12 -24.00
N GLU A 11 -18.11 23.82 -23.21
CA GLU A 11 -19.35 23.46 -22.55
C GLU A 11 -20.51 23.87 -23.47
N GLN A 12 -21.56 23.04 -23.62
CA GLN A 12 -22.78 23.45 -24.33
C GLN A 12 -24.01 23.27 -23.43
N GLU A 13 -24.44 24.39 -22.83
CA GLU A 13 -25.81 24.64 -22.38
C GLU A 13 -26.76 24.93 -23.58
N GLY A 14 -28.05 24.72 -23.35
CA GLY A 14 -29.08 24.57 -24.39
C GLY A 14 -29.72 25.83 -24.97
N ALA A 15 -30.71 25.60 -25.84
CA ALA A 15 -31.74 26.55 -26.25
C ALA A 15 -32.98 25.82 -26.79
N ALA A 16 -34.13 26.45 -26.56
CA ALA A 16 -35.50 25.97 -26.77
C ALA A 16 -36.09 26.29 -28.17
N LEU A 17 -37.39 25.97 -28.32
CA LEU A 17 -38.37 26.35 -29.38
C LEU A 17 -38.40 25.37 -30.58
N GLU A 18 -39.52 25.01 -31.20
CA GLU A 18 -40.86 25.61 -31.26
C GLU A 18 -41.89 24.57 -31.75
N HIS A 19 -43.16 24.80 -31.42
CA HIS A 19 -44.35 24.08 -31.87
C HIS A 19 -44.73 24.58 -33.27
N GLY A 20 -44.94 23.68 -34.24
CA GLY A 20 -45.43 24.02 -35.58
C GLY A 20 -46.75 23.30 -35.87
N GLU A 21 -47.82 24.08 -35.99
CA GLU A 21 -49.11 23.70 -36.55
C GLU A 21 -48.98 23.52 -38.07
N GLU A 22 -49.67 22.56 -38.68
CA GLU A 22 -50.23 22.72 -40.03
C GLU A 22 -51.35 21.70 -40.30
N GLU A 23 -52.38 22.22 -40.95
CA GLU A 23 -53.72 21.67 -41.19
C GLU A 23 -53.77 20.99 -42.57
N GLU A 24 -54.33 19.78 -42.71
CA GLU A 24 -54.86 19.33 -44.01
C GLU A 24 -56.12 18.44 -43.90
N THR A 25 -57.22 19.05 -44.33
CA THR A 25 -58.43 18.60 -45.06
C THR A 25 -58.88 17.12 -45.15
N LYS A 26 -60.20 16.97 -44.96
CA LYS A 26 -61.10 15.77 -44.92
C LYS A 26 -61.17 14.94 -46.22
N PRO A 27 -61.83 13.75 -46.18
CA PRO A 27 -63.25 13.71 -46.58
C PRO A 27 -64.18 12.90 -45.65
N LYS A 28 -65.45 13.32 -45.57
CA LYS A 28 -66.54 12.75 -44.74
C LYS A 28 -67.20 11.53 -45.40
N PRO A 29 -67.65 10.52 -44.62
CA PRO A 29 -68.84 9.73 -44.93
C PRO A 29 -70.03 10.18 -44.07
N LYS A 30 -71.18 10.41 -44.71
CA LYS A 30 -72.48 10.62 -44.04
C LYS A 30 -73.12 9.24 -43.81
N THR A 31 -73.66 8.94 -42.61
CA THR A 31 -75.10 8.61 -42.41
C THR A 31 -75.49 8.30 -40.96
N PHE A 32 -76.64 8.89 -40.58
CA PHE A 32 -77.67 8.48 -39.60
C PHE A 32 -77.35 8.41 -38.10
N LEU A 33 -77.79 9.46 -37.37
CA LEU A 33 -78.08 9.42 -35.93
C LEU A 33 -79.62 9.37 -35.73
N PRO A 34 -80.16 8.56 -34.79
CA PRO A 34 -81.59 8.56 -34.46
C PRO A 34 -81.98 9.84 -33.71
N ALA A 35 -83.24 10.27 -33.86
CA ALA A 35 -83.77 11.47 -33.24
C ALA A 35 -83.75 11.39 -31.70
N LEU A 36 -83.07 12.35 -31.07
CA LEU A 36 -82.98 12.54 -29.63
C LEU A 36 -84.28 13.20 -29.14
N VAL A 37 -85.12 12.45 -28.43
CA VAL A 37 -86.24 13.00 -27.65
C VAL A 37 -85.65 13.75 -26.44
N PRO A 38 -86.03 15.01 -26.17
CA PRO A 38 -85.50 15.75 -25.03
C PRO A 38 -85.89 15.04 -23.72
N PRO A 39 -84.93 14.67 -22.85
CA PRO A 39 -85.26 14.09 -21.55
C PRO A 39 -86.00 15.13 -20.71
N LYS A 40 -87.19 14.73 -20.25
CA LYS A 40 -88.04 15.49 -19.33
C LYS A 40 -87.27 15.69 -18.02
N ILE A 41 -86.90 16.93 -17.70
CA ILE A 41 -86.29 17.31 -16.41
C ILE A 41 -87.40 17.24 -15.34
N PRO A 42 -87.28 16.42 -14.29
CA PRO A 42 -88.16 16.51 -13.13
C PRO A 42 -87.82 17.75 -12.29
N ASP A 43 -88.86 18.48 -11.91
CA ASP A 43 -88.82 19.72 -11.15
C ASP A 43 -88.12 19.60 -9.79
N GLY A 44 -87.23 20.55 -9.50
CA GLY A 44 -87.32 21.30 -8.24
C GLY A 44 -86.67 20.76 -6.98
N GLU A 45 -85.54 20.04 -7.04
CA GLU A 45 -84.68 19.91 -5.85
C GLU A 45 -83.82 21.16 -5.73
N LYS A 46 -84.00 21.90 -4.63
CA LYS A 46 -83.30 23.16 -4.35
C LYS A 46 -81.79 22.85 -4.27
N VAL A 47 -81.08 23.13 -5.35
CA VAL A 47 -79.62 22.90 -5.45
C VAL A 47 -78.93 23.71 -4.36
N ASP A 48 -78.42 23.02 -3.35
CA ASP A 48 -77.68 23.63 -2.26
C ASP A 48 -76.25 23.94 -2.73
N PHE A 49 -75.94 25.22 -2.92
CA PHE A 49 -74.62 25.66 -3.37
C PHE A 49 -73.52 25.35 -2.33
N ASP A 50 -73.87 25.27 -1.05
CA ASP A 50 -72.92 24.88 0.00
C ASP A 50 -72.61 23.37 -0.07
N ASP A 51 -73.58 22.54 -0.47
CA ASP A 51 -73.36 21.11 -0.72
C ASP A 51 -72.46 20.87 -1.94
N ILE A 52 -72.64 21.65 -3.02
CA ILE A 52 -71.74 21.61 -4.18
C ILE A 52 -70.32 22.00 -3.79
N HIS A 53 -70.15 23.07 -3.01
CA HIS A 53 -68.83 23.52 -2.59
C HIS A 53 -68.15 22.49 -1.68
N ARG A 54 -68.89 21.88 -0.75
CA ARG A 54 -68.39 20.83 0.14
C ARG A 54 -67.98 19.58 -0.62
N LYS A 55 -68.82 19.09 -1.54
CA LYS A 55 -68.52 17.93 -2.39
C LYS A 55 -67.31 18.17 -3.29
N ARG A 56 -67.13 19.41 -3.77
CA ARG A 56 -65.93 19.80 -4.51
C ARG A 56 -64.69 19.73 -3.63
N MET A 57 -64.72 20.33 -2.44
CA MET A 57 -63.59 20.29 -1.50
C MET A 57 -63.25 18.86 -1.07
N GLU A 58 -64.25 18.01 -0.82
CA GLU A 58 -64.05 16.60 -0.49
C GLU A 58 -63.43 15.82 -1.65
N LYS A 59 -63.89 16.06 -2.89
CA LYS A 59 -63.29 15.47 -4.09
C LYS A 59 -61.84 15.92 -4.28
N ASP A 60 -61.58 17.22 -4.19
CA ASP A 60 -60.25 17.79 -4.40
C ASP A 60 -59.27 17.28 -3.32
N LEU A 61 -59.72 17.12 -2.07
CA LEU A 61 -58.94 16.50 -0.99
C LEU A 61 -58.66 15.00 -1.24
N ALA A 62 -59.66 14.24 -1.68
CA ALA A 62 -59.48 12.82 -1.99
C ALA A 62 -58.55 12.62 -3.20
N GLU A 63 -58.69 13.45 -4.23
CA GLU A 63 -57.82 13.44 -5.41
C GLU A 63 -56.38 13.83 -5.05
N LEU A 64 -56.20 14.84 -4.20
CA LEU A 64 -54.89 15.23 -3.69
C LEU A 64 -54.23 14.09 -2.89
N GLN A 65 -54.98 13.42 -2.01
CA GLN A 65 -54.48 12.27 -1.26
C GLN A 65 -54.07 11.12 -2.18
N SER A 66 -54.88 10.82 -3.20
CA SER A 66 -54.58 9.77 -4.18
C SER A 66 -53.34 10.12 -5.02
N LEU A 67 -53.16 11.38 -5.43
CA LEU A 67 -51.98 11.84 -6.15
C LEU A 67 -50.71 11.74 -5.28
N ILE A 68 -50.81 12.11 -4.01
CA ILE A 68 -49.70 12.00 -3.05
C ILE A 68 -49.29 10.53 -2.91
N GLU A 69 -50.25 9.63 -2.64
CA GLU A 69 -49.98 8.21 -2.46
C GLU A 69 -49.42 7.57 -3.73
N ALA A 70 -50.00 7.86 -4.89
CA ALA A 70 -49.49 7.38 -6.18
C ALA A 70 -48.05 7.84 -6.45
N HIS A 71 -47.71 9.10 -6.14
CA HIS A 71 -46.35 9.61 -6.31
C HIS A 71 -45.35 8.89 -5.39
N PHE A 72 -45.69 8.73 -4.10
CA PHE A 72 -44.83 8.03 -3.15
C PHE A 72 -44.66 6.55 -3.48
N GLU A 73 -45.73 5.85 -3.86
CA GLU A 73 -45.64 4.46 -4.28
C GLU A 73 -44.83 4.30 -5.56
N SER A 74 -45.02 5.18 -6.55
CA SER A 74 -44.27 5.15 -7.80
C SER A 74 -42.78 5.36 -7.54
N ARG A 75 -42.42 6.39 -6.77
CA ARG A 75 -41.03 6.69 -6.39
C ARG A 75 -40.40 5.54 -5.62
N LYS A 76 -41.12 4.98 -4.64
CA LYS A 76 -40.62 3.87 -3.83
C LYS A 76 -40.33 2.64 -4.70
N LYS A 77 -41.23 2.29 -5.61
CA LYS A 77 -41.01 1.17 -6.56
C LYS A 77 -39.81 1.43 -7.45
N GLU A 78 -39.68 2.64 -8.01
CA GLU A 78 -38.55 3.03 -8.85
C GLU A 78 -37.21 3.00 -8.07
N GLU A 79 -37.18 3.50 -6.85
CA GLU A 79 -36.00 3.48 -5.99
C GLU A 79 -35.59 2.05 -5.61
N GLU A 80 -36.55 1.18 -5.28
CA GLU A 80 -36.29 -0.23 -5.00
C GLU A 80 -35.71 -0.95 -6.23
N GLU A 81 -36.24 -0.69 -7.43
CA GLU A 81 -35.72 -1.23 -8.69
C GLU A 81 -34.32 -0.73 -9.00
N LEU A 82 -34.07 0.58 -8.84
CA LEU A 82 -32.77 1.20 -9.06
C LEU A 82 -31.74 0.67 -8.07
N HIS A 83 -32.11 0.50 -6.80
CA HIS A 83 -31.26 -0.08 -5.77
C HIS A 83 -30.93 -1.55 -6.08
N ALA A 84 -31.92 -2.34 -6.49
CA ALA A 84 -31.71 -3.74 -6.88
C ALA A 84 -30.79 -3.88 -8.11
N LEU A 85 -30.95 -2.99 -9.10
CA LEU A 85 -30.08 -2.94 -10.27
C LEU A 85 -28.65 -2.55 -9.90
N THR A 86 -28.49 -1.50 -9.10
CA THR A 86 -27.19 -1.01 -8.62
C THR A 86 -26.45 -2.10 -7.83
N SER A 87 -27.13 -2.74 -6.89
CA SER A 87 -26.60 -3.88 -6.11
C SER A 87 -26.10 -5.02 -7.02
N ARG A 88 -26.84 -5.32 -8.10
CA ARG A 88 -26.44 -6.36 -9.08
C ARG A 88 -25.24 -5.93 -9.93
N ILE A 89 -25.13 -4.65 -10.27
CA ILE A 89 -23.97 -4.10 -11.00
C ILE A 89 -22.73 -4.14 -10.10
N GLU A 90 -22.88 -3.72 -8.86
CA GLU A 90 -21.79 -3.71 -7.87
C GLU A 90 -21.28 -5.14 -7.61
N LYS A 91 -22.17 -6.10 -7.41
CA LYS A 91 -21.81 -7.51 -7.29
C LYS A 91 -21.03 -8.02 -8.51
N ARG A 92 -21.47 -7.68 -9.73
CA ARG A 92 -20.74 -8.05 -10.96
C ARG A 92 -19.40 -7.33 -11.11
N ARG A 93 -19.24 -6.12 -10.54
CA ARG A 93 -17.96 -5.41 -10.51
C ARG A 93 -17.01 -6.06 -9.51
N SER A 94 -17.48 -6.39 -8.31
CA SER A 94 -16.65 -7.05 -7.29
C SER A 94 -16.23 -8.46 -7.73
N GLU A 95 -17.11 -9.24 -8.35
CA GLU A 95 -16.78 -10.54 -8.94
C GLU A 95 -15.69 -10.43 -10.02
N ARG A 96 -15.78 -9.43 -10.91
CA ARG A 96 -14.74 -9.17 -11.92
C ARG A 96 -13.41 -8.75 -11.29
N ALA A 97 -13.45 -7.88 -10.29
CA ALA A 97 -12.26 -7.46 -9.55
C ALA A 97 -11.58 -8.67 -8.88
N GLU A 98 -12.37 -9.57 -8.27
CA GLU A 98 -11.88 -10.79 -7.64
C GLU A 98 -11.30 -11.76 -8.67
N GLN A 99 -11.95 -11.95 -9.81
CA GLN A 99 -11.40 -12.75 -10.92
C GLN A 99 -10.06 -12.21 -11.41
N MET A 100 -9.91 -10.89 -11.52
CA MET A 100 -8.64 -10.25 -11.89
C MET A 100 -7.57 -10.47 -10.82
N ARG A 101 -7.94 -10.38 -9.54
CA ARG A 101 -7.04 -10.64 -8.41
C ARG A 101 -6.53 -12.08 -8.43
N ILE A 102 -7.41 -13.06 -8.61
CA ILE A 102 -7.05 -14.48 -8.71
C ILE A 102 -6.15 -14.74 -9.93
N ARG A 103 -6.43 -14.12 -11.09
CA ARG A 103 -5.56 -14.25 -12.27
C ARG A 103 -4.17 -13.67 -12.01
N ALA A 104 -4.10 -12.48 -11.40
CA ALA A 104 -2.82 -11.84 -11.07
C ALA A 104 -2.02 -12.66 -10.04
N GLU A 105 -2.68 -13.25 -9.05
CA GLU A 105 -2.07 -14.12 -8.05
C GLU A 105 -1.51 -15.40 -8.68
N LYS A 106 -2.30 -16.08 -9.52
CA LYS A 106 -1.84 -17.27 -10.26
C LYS A 106 -0.66 -16.98 -11.19
N GLU A 107 -0.67 -15.83 -11.86
CA GLU A 107 0.46 -15.43 -12.71
C GLU A 107 1.71 -15.13 -11.85
N LYS A 108 1.54 -14.42 -10.73
CA LYS A 108 2.63 -14.18 -9.77
C LYS A 108 3.20 -15.49 -9.22
N GLU A 109 2.36 -16.47 -8.90
CA GLU A 109 2.79 -17.79 -8.43
C GLU A 109 3.59 -18.54 -9.51
N ARG A 110 3.16 -18.49 -10.78
CA ARG A 110 3.91 -19.08 -11.90
C ARG A 110 5.28 -18.42 -12.09
N GLN A 111 5.33 -17.08 -12.05
CA GLN A 111 6.59 -16.34 -12.14
C GLN A 111 7.51 -16.69 -10.96
N ASN A 112 6.97 -16.79 -9.75
CA ASN A 112 7.73 -17.18 -8.57
C ASN A 112 8.26 -18.61 -8.69
N LYS A 113 7.46 -19.57 -9.18
CA LYS A 113 7.90 -20.96 -9.38
C LYS A 113 9.02 -21.06 -10.42
N LEU A 114 8.93 -20.30 -11.51
CA LEU A 114 9.99 -20.23 -12.52
C LEU A 114 11.27 -19.58 -11.96
N ALA A 115 11.12 -18.53 -11.14
CA ALA A 115 12.24 -17.90 -10.48
C ALA A 115 12.90 -18.82 -9.44
N GLU A 116 12.12 -19.60 -8.70
CA GLU A 116 12.60 -20.58 -7.73
C GLU A 116 13.28 -21.77 -8.41
N GLU A 117 12.74 -22.28 -9.52
CA GLU A 117 13.38 -23.34 -10.31
C GLU A 117 14.69 -22.84 -10.93
N ARG A 118 14.71 -21.60 -11.45
CA ARG A 118 15.94 -20.96 -11.93
C ARG A 118 16.95 -20.80 -10.79
N ALA A 119 16.53 -20.32 -9.62
CA ALA A 119 17.39 -20.17 -8.46
C ALA A 119 17.96 -21.52 -7.99
N ARG A 120 17.14 -22.58 -7.97
CA ARG A 120 17.59 -23.93 -7.62
C ARG A 120 18.60 -24.48 -8.63
N LYS A 121 18.37 -24.25 -9.94
CA LYS A 121 19.32 -24.64 -10.99
C LYS A 121 20.63 -23.85 -10.89
N GLU A 122 20.56 -22.55 -10.59
CA GLU A 122 21.73 -21.71 -10.34
C GLU A 122 22.50 -22.16 -9.08
N GLU A 123 21.80 -22.59 -8.01
CA GLU A 123 22.42 -23.15 -6.81
C GLU A 123 23.10 -24.50 -7.07
N GLU A 124 22.47 -25.39 -7.85
CA GLU A 124 23.04 -26.68 -8.24
C GLU A 124 24.24 -26.51 -9.19
N GLU A 125 24.19 -25.57 -10.13
CA GLU A 125 25.30 -25.22 -11.01
C GLU A 125 26.45 -24.56 -10.23
N ALA A 126 26.14 -23.66 -9.29
CA ALA A 126 27.13 -23.06 -8.39
C ALA A 126 27.80 -24.12 -7.51
N LYS A 127 27.04 -25.10 -7.00
CA LYS A 127 27.58 -26.22 -6.22
C LYS A 127 28.47 -27.13 -7.06
N LYS A 128 28.06 -27.49 -8.28
CA LYS A 128 28.86 -28.29 -9.21
C LYS A 128 30.14 -27.55 -9.61
N LYS A 129 30.06 -26.25 -9.89
CA LYS A 129 31.22 -25.40 -10.18
C LYS A 129 32.16 -25.30 -8.98
N ALA A 130 31.63 -25.21 -7.76
CA ALA A 130 32.43 -25.22 -6.55
C ALA A 130 33.11 -26.58 -6.31
N ASP A 131 32.43 -27.69 -6.57
CA ASP A 131 33.00 -29.04 -6.45
C ASP A 131 34.07 -29.31 -7.52
N ASP A 132 33.86 -28.86 -8.77
CA ASP A 132 34.85 -28.97 -9.84
C ASP A 132 36.05 -28.06 -9.60
N ASP A 133 35.85 -26.85 -9.09
CA ASP A 133 36.93 -25.96 -8.66
C ASP A 133 37.68 -26.55 -7.45
N ALA A 134 36.98 -27.16 -6.50
CA ALA A 134 37.59 -27.86 -5.37
C ALA A 134 38.38 -29.10 -5.80
N LYS A 135 37.92 -29.86 -6.80
CA LYS A 135 38.67 -30.98 -7.39
C LYS A 135 39.91 -30.48 -8.14
N LYS A 136 39.78 -29.46 -9.00
CA LYS A 136 40.91 -28.81 -9.70
C LYS A 136 41.94 -28.27 -8.71
N LYS A 137 41.47 -27.61 -7.67
CA LYS A 137 42.27 -27.09 -6.56
C LYS A 137 42.91 -28.20 -5.75
N LYS A 138 42.25 -29.32 -5.44
CA LYS A 138 42.88 -30.48 -4.76
C LYS A 138 44.02 -31.06 -5.59
N VAL A 139 43.85 -31.15 -6.92
CA VAL A 139 44.91 -31.57 -7.84
C VAL A 139 46.06 -30.55 -7.87
N LEU A 140 45.76 -29.25 -7.88
CA LEU A 140 46.75 -28.17 -7.90
C LEU A 140 47.44 -27.92 -6.54
N THR A 141 46.78 -28.19 -5.41
CA THR A 141 47.29 -27.95 -4.05
C THR A 141 48.31 -29.01 -3.61
N SER A 142 48.44 -30.12 -4.36
CA SER A 142 49.54 -31.09 -4.17
C SER A 142 50.92 -30.44 -4.41
N LEU A 143 50.98 -29.33 -5.16
CA LEU A 143 52.21 -28.59 -5.43
C LEU A 143 52.06 -27.13 -4.96
N GLN A 144 52.23 -26.92 -3.64
CA GLN A 144 52.52 -25.61 -3.03
C GLN A 144 51.48 -24.50 -3.25
N PHE A 145 50.33 -24.53 -2.57
CA PHE A 145 49.48 -23.33 -2.43
C PHE A 145 48.73 -23.24 -1.09
N THR A 146 49.49 -23.24 0.01
CA THR A 146 49.00 -23.23 1.39
C THR A 146 48.76 -21.81 1.92
N GLY A 147 47.80 -21.07 1.38
CA GLY A 147 47.43 -19.77 2.00
C GLY A 147 46.12 -19.14 1.56
N TYR A 148 45.76 -19.26 0.29
CA TYR A 148 44.56 -18.57 -0.23
C TYR A 148 43.26 -19.35 0.04
N MET A 149 43.38 -20.64 0.34
CA MET A 149 42.29 -21.60 0.25
C MET A 149 41.52 -21.81 1.56
N GLN A 150 42.07 -21.39 2.71
CA GLN A 150 41.36 -21.39 3.98
C GLN A 150 40.36 -20.23 4.13
N LYS A 151 40.40 -19.23 3.24
CA LYS A 151 39.48 -18.09 3.26
C LYS A 151 38.17 -18.34 2.49
N SER A 152 38.17 -19.29 1.53
CA SER A 152 36.98 -19.61 0.71
C SER A 152 35.97 -20.49 1.45
N ASP A 153 36.44 -21.44 2.27
CA ASP A 153 35.55 -22.45 2.88
C ASP A 153 34.71 -21.89 4.05
N LYS A 154 35.08 -20.73 4.60
CA LYS A 154 34.26 -20.00 5.59
C LYS A 154 33.08 -19.23 4.98
N LYS A 155 32.93 -19.22 3.65
CA LYS A 155 31.95 -18.40 2.92
C LYS A 155 30.66 -19.16 2.54
N GLY A 156 30.59 -20.47 2.80
CA GLY A 156 29.47 -21.36 2.42
C GLY A 156 28.45 -21.69 3.54
N GLY A 157 28.60 -21.14 4.74
CA GLY A 157 27.55 -21.20 5.77
C GLY A 157 26.54 -20.06 5.61
N PRO A 158 25.35 -20.10 6.25
CA PRO A 158 24.43 -18.96 6.29
C PRO A 158 25.25 -17.71 6.64
N LYS A 159 25.15 -16.66 5.80
CA LYS A 159 25.97 -15.45 5.91
C LYS A 159 25.92 -14.97 7.36
N LYS A 160 27.00 -15.22 8.10
CA LYS A 160 27.13 -14.72 9.47
C LYS A 160 26.97 -13.21 9.38
N GLN A 161 26.01 -12.67 10.13
CA GLN A 161 25.70 -11.25 10.12
C GLN A 161 27.00 -10.46 10.25
N THR A 162 27.25 -9.59 9.28
CA THR A 162 28.51 -8.83 9.26
C THR A 162 28.56 -7.90 10.47
N GLU A 163 29.76 -7.58 10.98
CA GLU A 163 29.87 -6.61 12.08
C GLU A 163 29.25 -5.25 11.73
N ARG A 164 29.22 -4.90 10.43
CA ARG A 164 28.50 -3.73 9.90
C ARG A 164 26.98 -3.86 10.09
N GLU A 165 26.41 -5.01 9.78
CA GLU A 165 24.97 -5.27 9.97
C GLU A 165 24.60 -5.33 11.44
N LYS A 166 25.42 -5.95 12.29
CA LYS A 166 25.20 -5.97 13.75
C LYS A 166 25.23 -4.57 14.33
N LYS A 167 26.24 -3.76 13.96
CA LYS A 167 26.32 -2.35 14.37
C LYS A 167 25.09 -1.57 13.91
N ARG A 168 24.67 -1.74 12.65
CA ARG A 168 23.48 -1.06 12.12
C ARG A 168 22.22 -1.46 12.91
N LYS A 169 22.04 -2.75 13.18
CA LYS A 169 20.90 -3.28 13.94
C LYS A 169 20.86 -2.72 15.37
N ILE A 170 21.97 -2.77 16.10
CA ILE A 170 22.06 -2.24 17.47
C ILE A 170 21.79 -0.73 17.49
N LEU A 171 22.32 0.02 16.52
CA LEU A 171 22.08 1.47 16.45
C LEU A 171 20.63 1.80 16.09
N SER A 172 19.97 1.02 15.22
CA SER A 172 18.55 1.20 14.94
C SER A 172 17.68 0.87 16.16
N GLU A 173 18.01 -0.18 16.92
CA GLU A 173 17.29 -0.54 18.16
C GLU A 173 17.42 0.54 19.24
N ARG A 174 18.58 1.22 19.32
CA ARG A 174 18.79 2.34 20.25
C ARG A 174 18.12 3.64 19.80
N ARG A 175 17.84 3.79 18.50
CA ARG A 175 17.24 5.00 17.94
C ARG A 175 15.73 4.98 18.19
N LYS A 176 15.27 5.80 19.12
CA LYS A 176 13.85 6.08 19.32
C LYS A 176 13.40 7.13 18.31
N GLU A 177 12.27 6.88 17.66
CA GLU A 177 11.65 7.86 16.77
C GLU A 177 11.20 9.07 17.59
N LEU A 178 11.39 10.26 17.00
CA LEU A 178 11.06 11.53 17.63
C LEU A 178 9.79 12.05 16.96
N ASN A 179 8.65 11.96 17.65
CA ASN A 179 7.41 12.58 17.22
C ASN A 179 7.25 13.91 17.98
N ILE A 180 7.21 15.03 17.24
CA ILE A 180 7.13 16.39 17.80
C ILE A 180 5.97 17.22 17.24
N ASP A 181 5.22 16.69 16.27
CA ASP A 181 4.28 17.49 15.46
C ASP A 181 3.06 17.94 16.28
N ASP A 182 2.65 17.13 17.27
CA ASP A 182 1.49 17.39 18.13
C ASP A 182 1.85 17.91 19.54
N LEU A 183 3.10 18.35 19.76
CA LEU A 183 3.56 18.79 21.10
C LEU A 183 3.36 20.28 21.35
N ASN A 184 2.91 20.61 22.56
CA ASN A 184 2.82 22.00 23.03
C ASN A 184 4.20 22.56 23.45
N ALA A 185 4.29 23.89 23.59
CA ALA A 185 5.57 24.57 23.87
C ALA A 185 6.24 24.14 25.19
N GLU A 186 5.49 23.75 26.20
CA GLU A 186 6.01 23.29 27.48
C GLU A 186 6.59 21.87 27.37
N ARG A 187 5.85 20.95 26.75
CA ARG A 187 6.32 19.57 26.47
C ARG A 187 7.51 19.54 25.52
N LEU A 188 7.60 20.48 24.57
CA LEU A 188 8.77 20.61 23.70
C LEU A 188 10.03 20.98 24.52
N ARG A 189 9.93 21.84 25.53
CA ARG A 189 11.05 22.17 26.42
C ARG A 189 11.46 20.97 27.28
N GLU A 190 10.50 20.22 27.79
CA GLU A 190 10.78 18.98 28.53
C GLU A 190 11.49 17.95 27.64
N LYS A 191 10.99 17.76 26.41
CA LYS A 191 11.58 16.82 25.44
C LYS A 191 12.99 17.23 25.02
N ALA A 192 13.23 18.53 24.82
CA ALA A 192 14.56 19.05 24.55
C ALA A 192 15.53 18.79 25.71
N ASN A 193 15.08 18.98 26.96
CA ASN A 193 15.89 18.67 28.14
C ASN A 193 16.17 17.17 28.28
N GLU A 194 15.20 16.29 27.99
CA GLU A 194 15.38 14.84 27.98
C GLU A 194 16.45 14.42 26.95
N LEU A 195 16.34 14.91 25.70
CA LEU A 195 17.29 14.63 24.64
C LEU A 195 18.69 15.17 24.96
N TRP A 196 18.77 16.35 25.58
CA TRP A 196 20.04 16.91 26.02
C TRP A 196 20.71 16.05 27.09
N LYS A 197 19.96 15.61 28.11
CA LYS A 197 20.47 14.70 29.15
C LYS A 197 20.93 13.36 28.53
N TRP A 198 20.16 12.83 27.58
CA TRP A 198 20.51 11.60 26.88
C TRP A 198 21.81 11.74 26.08
N MET A 199 21.97 12.84 25.34
CA MET A 199 23.20 13.15 24.61
C MET A 199 24.39 13.31 25.55
N HIS A 200 24.21 14.02 26.67
CA HIS A 200 25.26 14.21 27.67
C HIS A 200 25.73 12.88 28.27
N GLN A 201 24.80 11.98 28.60
CA GLN A 201 25.11 10.63 29.09
C GLN A 201 25.93 9.83 28.06
N LEU A 202 25.55 9.87 26.78
CA LEU A 202 26.27 9.17 25.72
C LEU A 202 27.70 9.70 25.52
N GLU A 203 27.92 11.02 25.63
CA GLU A 203 29.26 11.61 25.57
C GLU A 203 30.10 11.22 26.80
N ALA A 204 29.52 11.18 28.00
CA ALA A 204 30.22 10.70 29.19
C ALA A 204 30.66 9.24 29.05
N GLU A 205 29.78 8.35 28.57
CA GLU A 205 30.13 6.95 28.31
C GLU A 205 31.22 6.80 27.24
N LYS A 206 31.16 7.61 26.18
CA LYS A 206 32.18 7.63 25.13
C LYS A 206 33.54 8.07 25.69
N PHE A 207 33.58 9.09 26.54
CA PHE A 207 34.80 9.55 27.19
C PHE A 207 35.42 8.44 28.05
N GLU A 208 34.63 7.79 28.90
CA GLU A 208 35.07 6.66 29.72
C GLU A 208 35.64 5.50 28.88
N LEU A 209 34.97 5.15 27.78
CA LEU A 209 35.45 4.12 26.85
C LEU A 209 36.76 4.53 26.16
N GLN A 210 36.91 5.80 25.79
CA GLN A 210 38.16 6.30 25.21
C GLN A 210 39.32 6.25 26.20
N TYR A 211 39.07 6.63 27.47
CA TYR A 211 40.06 6.56 28.53
C TYR A 211 40.50 5.12 28.79
N ARG A 212 39.54 4.19 28.93
CA ARG A 212 39.82 2.75 29.09
C ARG A 212 40.60 2.18 27.90
N TYR A 213 40.22 2.56 26.68
CA TYR A 213 40.94 2.13 25.47
C TYR A 213 42.40 2.59 25.48
N ALA A 214 42.67 3.84 25.85
CA ALA A 214 44.03 4.36 25.96
C ALA A 214 44.85 3.60 27.00
N HIS A 215 44.27 3.31 28.16
CA HIS A 215 44.90 2.52 29.21
C HIS A 215 45.21 1.09 28.75
N GLN A 216 44.21 0.39 28.20
CA GLN A 216 44.37 -0.98 27.66
C GLN A 216 45.42 -1.04 26.55
N LYS A 217 45.49 -0.03 25.69
CA LYS A 217 46.51 0.05 24.64
C LYS A 217 47.92 0.12 25.23
N TYR A 218 48.11 0.87 26.31
CA TYR A 218 49.37 0.90 27.05
C TYR A 218 49.66 -0.45 27.70
N GLU A 219 48.71 -1.05 28.42
CA GLU A 219 48.87 -2.36 29.05
C GLU A 219 49.26 -3.44 28.04
N VAL A 220 48.61 -3.50 26.87
CA VAL A 220 48.96 -4.44 25.79
C VAL A 220 50.40 -4.22 25.32
N THR A 221 50.85 -2.98 25.25
CA THR A 221 52.24 -2.66 24.86
C THR A 221 53.24 -3.16 25.91
N VAL A 222 52.96 -2.90 27.19
CA VAL A 222 53.79 -3.40 28.30
C VAL A 222 53.80 -4.92 28.34
N LEU A 223 52.65 -5.57 28.20
CA LEU A 223 52.54 -7.03 28.17
C LEU A 223 53.30 -7.65 27.01
N ARG A 224 53.26 -7.05 25.82
CA ARG A 224 54.08 -7.49 24.68
C ARG A 224 55.58 -7.41 24.98
N ASN A 225 56.03 -6.33 25.61
CA ASN A 225 57.43 -6.18 26.01
C ASN A 225 57.82 -7.24 27.05
N ARG A 226 57.01 -7.43 28.09
CA ARG A 226 57.21 -8.46 29.12
C ARG A 226 57.32 -9.86 28.52
N VAL A 227 56.40 -10.22 27.59
CA VAL A 227 56.44 -11.52 26.89
C VAL A 227 57.75 -11.66 26.11
N SER A 228 58.15 -10.63 25.36
CA SER A 228 59.42 -10.62 24.63
C SER A 228 60.62 -10.85 25.56
N ASP A 229 60.68 -10.15 26.70
CA ASP A 229 61.83 -10.22 27.60
C ASP A 229 61.91 -11.57 28.33
N HIS A 230 60.78 -12.15 28.72
CA HIS A 230 60.73 -13.51 29.25
C HIS A 230 61.05 -14.59 28.19
N GLN A 231 60.77 -14.35 26.91
CA GLN A 231 61.13 -15.27 25.82
C GLN A 231 62.61 -15.19 25.41
N LYS A 232 63.24 -14.01 25.49
CA LYS A 232 64.67 -13.83 25.16
C LYS A 232 65.58 -14.67 26.07
N ASN A 233 65.22 -14.84 27.34
CA ASN A 233 66.04 -15.59 28.30
C ASN A 233 65.88 -17.12 28.19
N SER A 234 64.92 -17.61 27.41
CA SER A 234 64.68 -19.05 27.21
C SER A 234 65.55 -19.68 26.10
N LYS A 235 66.17 -18.87 25.22
CA LYS A 235 66.99 -19.38 24.10
C LYS A 235 68.47 -19.00 24.20
N GLY A 236 69.04 -19.00 25.41
CA GLY A 236 70.40 -18.53 25.67
C GLY A 236 71.24 -19.39 26.61
N ALA A 237 71.16 -20.73 26.53
CA ALA A 237 72.12 -21.63 27.19
C ALA A 237 72.55 -22.80 26.29
N ARG A 238 72.60 -22.60 24.97
CA ARG A 238 73.30 -23.52 24.06
C ARG A 238 74.11 -22.70 23.07
N SER A 239 75.42 -22.98 23.03
CA SER A 239 76.43 -22.46 22.10
C SER A 239 77.13 -21.17 22.51
N LYS A 240 78.22 -21.31 23.28
CA LYS A 240 79.59 -20.83 22.95
C LYS A 240 80.51 -20.79 24.19
N ARG A 241 81.10 -21.94 24.51
CA ARG A 241 82.52 -22.03 24.93
C ARG A 241 83.12 -23.03 23.94
N GLY A 242 83.79 -22.64 22.87
CA GLY A 242 84.85 -21.64 22.84
C GLY A 242 86.15 -22.34 23.22
N LEU A 243 86.61 -23.19 22.31
CA LEU A 243 87.94 -23.77 22.22
C LEU A 243 88.99 -22.70 22.58
N ARG A 244 89.78 -22.91 23.64
CA ARG A 244 91.00 -22.13 23.89
C ARG A 244 92.08 -23.01 24.52
N LYS A 245 93.12 -23.20 23.69
CA LYS A 245 94.50 -23.66 23.90
C LYS A 245 94.71 -24.96 24.66
#